data_AF-V9E344-F1
#
_entry.id   AF-V9E344-F1
#
_cell.length_a   1.000
_cell.length_b   1.000
_cell.length_c   1.000
_cell.angle_alpha   90.00
_cell.angle_beta   90.00
_cell.angle_gamma   90.00
#
_symmetry.space_group_name_H-M   'P 1'
#
loop_
_entity.id
_entity.type
_entity.pdbx_description
1 polymer ?
#
loop_
_entity_poly.entity_id
_entity_poly.type
_entity_poly.pdbx_seq_one_letter_code
_entity_poly.pdbx_strand_id
1 'polypeptide(L)'
;MKSIKDLLVWYNNLDVKPFVQAIKAQRELFKKFGLDMFCDGVSLPGLSEKVMYQTGFKSLQKQPRDAANSFVFPEKRYLGYITQDKRAGREFGLSMGHLNRLLEKQKYLCGLCYCKLTPETASADRVNNQRGHVDGNILMSCINCNVARKDMSLKAFRYQKLLDFNSDRLVYSIDEEEKDIYQKMKDNIAGGPSIIFNRFAKRNETTIRGGKTCKKIIG
;
A
#
# COMPACT_ATOMS: atom_id res chain seq x y z
N MET A 1 -47.92 -20.04 17.29
CA MET A 1 -46.95 -20.97 16.66
C MET A 1 -47.67 -22.30 16.51
N LYS A 2 -47.88 -22.83 15.29
CA LYS A 2 -48.75 -24.01 15.07
C LYS A 2 -47.99 -25.25 14.58
N SER A 3 -46.75 -25.09 14.14
CA SER A 3 -45.89 -26.18 13.66
C SER A 3 -44.41 -25.95 14.01
N ILE A 4 -43.59 -27.00 13.93
CA ILE A 4 -42.11 -26.90 14.06
C ILE A 4 -41.54 -25.92 13.02
N LYS A 5 -42.13 -25.86 11.82
CA LYS A 5 -41.76 -24.89 10.79
C LYS A 5 -41.94 -23.44 11.28
N ASP A 6 -43.05 -23.15 11.96
CA ASP A 6 -43.30 -21.81 12.50
C ASP A 6 -42.29 -21.44 13.59
N LEU A 7 -41.88 -22.41 14.41
CA LEU A 7 -40.83 -22.24 15.43
C LEU A 7 -39.48 -21.93 14.78
N LEU A 8 -39.07 -22.68 13.76
CA LEU A 8 -37.82 -22.46 13.04
C LEU A 8 -37.79 -21.10 12.34
N VAL A 9 -38.90 -20.68 11.74
CA VAL A 9 -39.02 -19.35 11.12
C VAL A 9 -38.93 -18.25 12.17
N TRP A 10 -39.61 -18.40 13.31
CA TRP A 10 -39.54 -17.43 14.40
C TRP A 10 -38.13 -17.32 14.99
N TYR A 11 -37.48 -18.45 15.30
CA TYR A 11 -36.13 -18.51 15.82
C TYR A 11 -35.11 -17.87 14.85
N ASN A 12 -35.17 -18.22 13.57
CA ASN A 12 -34.29 -17.64 12.56
C ASN A 12 -34.51 -16.12 12.42
N ASN A 13 -35.76 -15.65 12.48
CA ASN A 13 -36.05 -14.23 12.43
C ASN A 13 -35.51 -13.47 13.66
N LEU A 14 -35.52 -14.09 14.84
CA LEU A 14 -34.93 -13.49 16.04
C LEU A 14 -33.42 -13.34 15.94
N ASP A 15 -32.72 -14.23 15.24
CA ASP A 15 -31.27 -14.16 15.08
C ASP A 15 -30.86 -13.23 13.90
N VAL A 16 -31.63 -13.25 12.80
CA VAL A 16 -31.32 -12.46 11.60
C VAL A 16 -31.67 -10.98 11.75
N LYS A 17 -32.79 -10.62 12.39
CA LYS A 17 -33.23 -9.22 12.48
C LYS A 17 -32.21 -8.31 13.22
N PRO A 18 -31.71 -8.68 14.41
CA PRO A 18 -30.69 -7.88 15.11
C PRO A 18 -29.40 -7.76 14.29
N PHE A 19 -28.99 -8.84 13.62
CA PHE A 19 -27.79 -8.81 12.80
C PHE A 19 -27.92 -7.86 11.60
N VAL A 20 -29.05 -7.85 10.90
CA VAL A 20 -29.30 -6.90 9.81
C VAL A 20 -29.28 -5.45 10.32
N GLN A 21 -29.79 -5.19 11.52
CA GLN A 21 -29.70 -3.88 12.16
C GLN A 21 -28.24 -3.50 12.46
N ALA A 22 -27.44 -4.42 12.98
CA ALA A 22 -26.01 -4.21 13.23
C ALA A 22 -25.24 -3.91 11.93
N ILE A 23 -25.47 -4.67 10.86
CA ILE A 23 -24.89 -4.41 9.53
C ILE A 23 -25.27 -3.02 9.02
N LYS A 24 -26.54 -2.61 9.16
CA LYS A 24 -26.97 -1.27 8.73
C LYS A 24 -26.23 -0.18 9.51
N ALA A 25 -26.12 -0.31 10.82
CA ALA A 25 -25.38 0.65 11.66
C ALA A 25 -23.90 0.70 11.28
N GLN A 26 -23.24 -0.45 11.08
CA GLN A 26 -21.84 -0.54 10.68
C GLN A 26 -21.61 0.07 9.29
N ARG A 27 -22.52 -0.17 8.34
CA ARG A 27 -22.49 0.46 7.01
C ARG A 27 -22.56 1.97 7.09
N GLU A 28 -23.45 2.53 7.92
CA GLU A 28 -23.57 3.98 8.07
C GLU A 28 -22.31 4.62 8.69
N LEU A 29 -21.59 3.89 9.55
CA LEU A 29 -20.29 4.34 10.05
C LEU A 29 -19.26 4.48 8.91
N PHE A 30 -19.06 3.44 8.10
CA PHE A 30 -18.03 3.43 7.05
C PHE A 30 -18.35 4.34 5.86
N LYS A 31 -19.64 4.59 5.58
CA LYS A 31 -20.07 5.61 4.62
C LYS A 31 -19.57 7.01 4.95
N LYS A 32 -19.39 7.36 6.24
CA LYS A 32 -18.82 8.66 6.64
C LYS A 32 -17.38 8.86 6.12
N PHE A 33 -16.69 7.76 5.86
CA PHE A 33 -15.35 7.73 5.28
C PHE A 33 -15.37 7.49 3.75
N GLY A 34 -16.55 7.50 3.12
CA GLY A 34 -16.71 7.23 1.70
C GLY A 34 -16.40 5.79 1.29
N LEU A 35 -16.46 4.84 2.23
CA LEU A 35 -16.20 3.41 1.98
C LEU A 35 -17.50 2.62 1.91
N ASP A 36 -17.57 1.68 0.96
CA ASP A 36 -18.62 0.66 0.89
C ASP A 36 -18.17 -0.64 1.56
N MET A 37 -18.90 -1.08 2.58
CA MET A 37 -18.53 -2.26 3.38
C MET A 37 -18.56 -3.59 2.62
N PHE A 38 -19.20 -3.69 1.45
CA PHE A 38 -19.25 -4.94 0.69
C PHE A 38 -18.33 -4.92 -0.53
N CYS A 39 -18.00 -3.74 -1.04
CA CYS A 39 -17.07 -3.58 -2.18
C CYS A 39 -15.64 -3.26 -1.71
N ASP A 40 -15.48 -2.39 -0.72
CA ASP A 40 -14.16 -1.90 -0.29
C ASP A 40 -13.51 -2.78 0.77
N GLY A 41 -14.27 -3.53 1.54
CA GLY A 41 -13.70 -4.44 2.54
C GLY A 41 -14.79 -5.15 3.32
N VAL A 42 -14.93 -6.47 3.12
CA VAL A 42 -16.00 -7.26 3.75
C VAL A 42 -15.78 -7.45 5.26
N SER A 43 -14.57 -7.20 5.76
CA SER A 43 -14.21 -7.34 7.16
C SER A 43 -13.99 -5.98 7.82
N LEU A 44 -14.31 -5.90 9.12
CA LEU A 44 -14.04 -4.71 9.93
C LEU A 44 -12.55 -4.30 9.87
N PRO A 45 -11.57 -5.21 10.00
CA PRO A 45 -10.16 -4.84 9.85
C PRO A 45 -9.81 -4.22 8.50
N GLY A 46 -10.34 -4.78 7.40
CA GLY A 46 -10.03 -4.27 6.05
C GLY A 46 -10.59 -2.86 5.80
N LEU A 47 -11.75 -2.53 6.37
CA LEU A 47 -12.29 -1.17 6.28
C LEU A 47 -11.57 -0.21 7.22
N SER A 48 -11.26 -0.62 8.45
CA SER A 48 -10.52 0.19 9.41
C SER A 48 -9.13 0.56 8.89
N GLU A 49 -8.44 -0.37 8.23
CA GLU A 49 -7.16 -0.12 7.55
C GLU A 49 -7.29 0.96 6.46
N LYS A 50 -8.34 0.90 5.64
CA LYS A 50 -8.61 1.93 4.62
C LYS A 50 -8.90 3.30 5.23
N VAL A 51 -9.67 3.36 6.31
CA VAL A 51 -9.93 4.61 7.05
C VAL A 51 -8.64 5.17 7.65
N MET A 52 -7.81 4.32 8.25
CA MET A 52 -6.50 4.67 8.80
C MET A 52 -5.63 5.30 7.72
N TYR A 53 -5.53 4.66 6.55
CA TYR A 53 -4.81 5.19 5.41
C TYR A 53 -5.37 6.53 4.91
N GLN A 54 -6.70 6.65 4.75
CA GLN A 54 -7.31 7.93 4.36
C GLN A 54 -7.01 9.07 5.34
N THR A 55 -6.83 8.75 6.63
CA THR A 55 -6.56 9.75 7.67
C THR A 55 -5.07 10.10 7.73
N GLY A 56 -4.19 9.10 7.70
CA GLY A 56 -2.73 9.30 7.71
C GLY A 56 -2.18 9.87 6.40
N PHE A 57 -2.79 9.57 5.25
CA PHE A 57 -2.33 10.08 3.96
C PHE A 57 -2.76 11.52 3.67
N LYS A 58 -3.74 12.09 4.41
CA LYS A 58 -4.15 13.50 4.24
C LYS A 58 -3.13 14.50 4.80
N SER A 59 -2.26 14.08 5.72
CA SER A 59 -1.30 14.94 6.42
C SER A 59 0.17 14.65 6.07
N LEU A 60 0.43 13.93 4.96
CA LEU A 60 1.80 13.60 4.55
C LEU A 60 2.63 14.87 4.35
N GLN A 61 3.69 14.98 5.13
CA GLN A 61 4.66 16.04 4.99
C GLN A 61 5.72 15.64 3.96
N LYS A 62 6.12 16.62 3.15
CA LYS A 62 7.27 16.45 2.26
C LYS A 62 8.54 16.74 3.05
N GLN A 63 9.58 15.96 2.80
CA GLN A 63 10.91 16.27 3.32
C GLN A 63 11.33 17.69 2.95
N PRO A 64 12.00 18.40 3.87
CA PRO A 64 12.58 19.70 3.59
C PRO A 64 13.63 19.58 2.47
N ARG A 65 13.77 20.66 1.70
CA ARG A 65 14.65 20.73 0.52
C ARG A 65 15.73 21.79 0.70
N ASP A 66 16.42 21.70 1.84
CA ASP A 66 17.49 22.62 2.19
C ASP A 66 18.68 22.40 1.26
N ALA A 67 19.21 23.47 0.67
CA ALA A 67 20.32 23.35 -0.27
C ALA A 67 21.54 22.68 0.40
N ALA A 68 22.22 21.80 -0.34
CA ALA A 68 23.49 21.22 0.08
C ALA A 68 24.67 21.98 -0.54
N ASN A 69 25.87 21.71 -0.03
CA ASN A 69 27.10 22.31 -0.52
C ASN A 69 27.34 21.90 -1.98
N SER A 70 27.82 22.85 -2.79
CA SER A 70 28.15 22.59 -4.19
C SER A 70 29.37 21.69 -4.32
N PHE A 71 29.34 20.75 -5.26
CA PHE A 71 30.48 19.91 -5.61
C PHE A 71 30.42 19.48 -7.08
N VAL A 72 31.56 19.05 -7.60
CA VAL A 72 31.67 18.47 -8.95
C VAL A 72 31.47 16.97 -8.86
N PHE A 73 30.70 16.40 -9.79
CA PHE A 73 30.45 14.96 -9.81
C PHE A 73 31.76 14.15 -9.95
N PRO A 74 31.97 13.08 -9.17
CA PRO A 74 33.23 12.35 -9.19
C PRO A 74 33.51 11.66 -10.52
N GLU A 75 34.66 11.93 -11.10
CA GLU A 75 35.11 11.33 -12.37
C GLU A 75 35.19 9.81 -12.31
N LYS A 76 35.74 9.26 -11.23
CA LYS A 76 35.82 7.80 -11.01
C LYS A 76 34.46 7.12 -11.15
N ARG A 77 33.39 7.75 -10.65
CA ARG A 77 32.03 7.20 -10.71
C ARG A 77 31.45 7.31 -12.12
N TYR A 78 31.68 8.43 -12.79
CA TYR A 78 31.31 8.63 -14.20
C TYR A 78 31.92 7.56 -15.12
N LEU A 79 33.22 7.28 -15.00
CA LEU A 79 33.90 6.23 -15.75
C LEU A 79 33.31 4.83 -15.48
N GLY A 80 32.82 4.62 -14.24
CA GLY A 80 32.11 3.41 -13.86
C GLY A 80 30.85 3.16 -14.70
N TYR A 81 30.06 4.20 -14.98
CA TYR A 81 28.83 4.07 -15.78
C TYR A 81 29.09 3.72 -17.24
N ILE A 82 30.15 4.28 -17.85
CA ILE A 82 30.58 3.91 -19.21
C ILE A 82 30.83 2.40 -19.29
N THR A 83 31.59 1.90 -18.31
CA THR A 83 31.97 0.48 -18.25
C THR A 83 30.75 -0.40 -17.99
N GLN A 84 29.84 0.04 -17.11
CA GLN A 84 28.62 -0.67 -16.75
C GLN A 84 27.64 -0.82 -17.92
N ASP A 85 27.46 0.25 -18.71
CA ASP A 85 26.55 0.23 -19.86
C ASP A 85 27.15 -0.56 -21.02
N LYS A 86 28.45 -0.43 -21.26
CA LYS A 86 29.17 -1.26 -22.24
C LYS A 86 29.04 -2.75 -21.94
N ARG A 87 29.22 -3.16 -20.68
CA ARG A 87 29.06 -4.58 -20.26
C ARG A 87 27.64 -5.11 -20.42
N ALA A 88 26.64 -4.25 -20.25
CA ALA A 88 25.23 -4.62 -20.34
C ALA A 88 24.62 -4.38 -21.73
N GLY A 89 25.43 -3.99 -22.73
CA GLY A 89 24.95 -3.73 -24.10
C GLY A 89 23.99 -2.55 -24.23
N ARG A 90 24.10 -1.54 -23.36
CA ARG A 90 23.20 -0.36 -23.33
C ARG A 90 23.85 0.86 -23.99
N GLU A 91 23.00 1.74 -24.54
CA GLU A 91 23.43 3.04 -25.09
C GLU A 91 24.12 3.91 -24.01
N PHE A 92 25.16 4.64 -24.39
CA PHE A 92 25.82 5.61 -23.52
C PHE A 92 26.00 6.94 -24.26
N GLY A 93 25.49 8.01 -23.66
CA GLY A 93 25.54 9.38 -24.18
C GLY A 93 25.44 10.40 -23.06
N LEU A 94 25.91 10.04 -21.87
CA LEU A 94 25.90 10.90 -20.70
C LEU A 94 27.18 11.74 -20.67
N SER A 95 27.05 13.05 -20.49
CA SER A 95 28.19 13.95 -20.33
C SER A 95 28.42 14.37 -18.88
N MET A 96 29.68 14.59 -18.50
CA MET A 96 30.02 15.11 -17.16
C MET A 96 29.41 16.50 -16.92
N GLY A 97 29.40 17.36 -17.93
CA GLY A 97 28.74 18.67 -17.87
C GLY A 97 27.23 18.57 -17.64
N HIS A 98 26.57 17.54 -18.17
CA HIS A 98 25.17 17.28 -17.87
C HIS A 98 24.94 16.89 -16.41
N LEU A 99 25.78 16.01 -15.85
CA LEU A 99 25.70 15.61 -14.43
C LEU A 99 25.85 16.78 -13.47
N ASN A 100 26.84 17.65 -13.71
CA ASN A 100 27.06 18.83 -12.87
C ASN A 100 25.88 19.82 -12.94
N ARG A 101 25.35 20.04 -14.14
CA ARG A 101 24.14 20.86 -14.35
C ARG A 101 22.90 20.25 -13.70
N LEU A 102 22.78 18.93 -13.65
CA LEU A 102 21.69 18.25 -12.92
C LEU A 102 21.85 18.41 -11.40
N LEU A 103 23.07 18.29 -10.88
CA LEU A 103 23.35 18.52 -9.45
C LEU A 103 22.95 19.94 -9.04
N GLU A 104 23.34 20.94 -9.82
CA GLU A 104 22.98 22.34 -9.58
C GLU A 104 21.46 22.56 -9.64
N LYS A 105 20.79 22.05 -10.68
CA LYS A 105 19.31 22.11 -10.81
C LYS A 105 18.60 21.45 -9.63
N GLN A 106 19.16 20.37 -9.09
CA GLN A 106 18.62 19.65 -7.92
C GLN A 106 19.09 20.22 -6.57
N LYS A 107 19.81 21.35 -6.56
CA LYS A 107 20.38 21.96 -5.35
C LYS A 107 21.24 20.98 -4.53
N TYR A 108 21.94 20.09 -5.23
CA TYR A 108 22.78 19.05 -4.65
C TYR A 108 22.02 18.10 -3.70
N LEU A 109 20.72 17.89 -3.96
CA LEU A 109 19.87 16.96 -3.24
C LEU A 109 19.54 15.72 -4.06
N CYS A 110 19.34 14.60 -3.35
CA CYS A 110 18.80 13.39 -3.95
C CYS A 110 17.39 13.66 -4.54
N GLY A 111 17.18 13.36 -5.82
CA GLY A 111 15.90 13.55 -6.50
C GLY A 111 14.78 12.57 -6.09
N LEU A 112 15.07 11.70 -5.11
CA LEU A 112 14.17 10.69 -4.56
C LEU A 112 13.85 10.94 -3.08
N CYS A 113 14.87 11.06 -2.22
CA CYS A 113 14.72 11.22 -0.78
C CYS A 113 15.22 12.57 -0.22
N TYR A 114 15.59 13.52 -1.08
CA TYR A 114 16.05 14.86 -0.71
C TYR A 114 17.19 14.94 0.31
N CYS A 115 17.89 13.84 0.60
CA CYS A 115 19.10 13.89 1.41
C CYS A 115 20.19 14.70 0.69
N LYS A 116 21.03 15.36 1.47
CA LYS A 116 22.17 16.13 0.96
C LYS A 116 23.14 15.18 0.27
N LEU A 117 23.49 15.48 -0.98
CA LEU A 117 24.49 14.70 -1.72
C LEU A 117 25.88 15.22 -1.42
N THR A 118 26.83 14.30 -1.42
CA THR A 118 28.27 14.54 -1.36
C THR A 118 28.94 13.81 -2.53
N PRO A 119 30.21 14.10 -2.86
CA PRO A 119 30.93 13.36 -3.89
C PRO A 119 30.90 11.83 -3.65
N GLU A 120 30.93 11.40 -2.39
CA GLU A 120 30.96 9.98 -2.02
C GLU A 120 29.59 9.32 -2.21
N THR A 121 28.51 10.07 -1.99
CA THR A 121 27.13 9.55 -1.90
C THR A 121 26.29 9.77 -3.15
N ALA A 122 26.70 10.69 -4.03
CA ALA A 122 25.99 11.00 -5.27
C ALA A 122 26.05 9.86 -6.28
N SER A 123 24.96 9.66 -7.02
CA SER A 123 24.81 8.66 -8.07
C SER A 123 23.96 9.21 -9.21
N ALA A 124 24.27 8.81 -10.44
CA ALA A 124 23.38 8.96 -11.59
C ALA A 124 22.41 7.78 -11.62
N ASP A 125 21.11 8.04 -11.46
CA ASP A 125 20.05 7.04 -11.50
C ASP A 125 19.26 7.15 -12.81
N ARG A 126 18.98 6.01 -13.46
CA ARG A 126 18.31 5.97 -14.76
C ARG A 126 16.81 6.11 -14.60
N VAL A 127 16.23 7.18 -15.14
CA VAL A 127 14.79 7.44 -15.11
C VAL A 127 14.00 6.28 -15.73
N ASN A 128 14.41 5.84 -16.91
CA ASN A 128 13.91 4.63 -17.58
C ASN A 128 15.00 3.54 -17.55
N ASN A 129 14.68 2.43 -16.88
CA ASN A 129 15.58 1.28 -16.71
C ASN A 129 15.85 0.50 -18.00
N GLN A 130 15.02 0.68 -19.04
CA GLN A 130 15.21 0.08 -20.37
C GLN A 130 16.21 0.85 -21.22
N ARG A 131 16.51 2.11 -20.86
CA ARG A 131 17.50 2.94 -21.54
C ARG A 131 18.80 2.99 -20.74
N GLY A 132 19.90 3.27 -21.43
CA GLY A 132 21.21 3.44 -20.80
C GLY A 132 21.40 4.84 -20.22
N HIS A 133 22.64 5.17 -19.87
CA HIS A 133 23.00 6.49 -19.37
C HIS A 133 23.16 7.45 -20.56
N VAL A 134 22.08 8.18 -20.85
CA VAL A 134 22.03 9.23 -21.87
C VAL A 134 21.53 10.53 -21.24
N ASP A 135 22.00 11.66 -21.76
CA ASP A 135 21.52 12.97 -21.34
C ASP A 135 19.98 13.03 -21.45
N GLY A 136 19.30 13.39 -20.36
CA GLY A 136 17.83 13.40 -20.27
C GLY A 136 17.19 12.11 -19.74
N ASN A 137 17.92 11.00 -19.58
CA ASN A 137 17.44 9.79 -18.91
C ASN A 137 18.01 9.65 -17.48
N ILE A 138 18.57 10.71 -16.90
CA ILE A 138 19.26 10.66 -15.61
C ILE A 138 18.58 11.55 -14.57
N LEU A 139 18.49 11.03 -13.35
CA LEU A 139 18.14 11.74 -12.12
C LEU A 139 19.32 11.63 -11.15
N MET A 140 19.74 12.73 -10.52
CA MET A 140 20.75 12.61 -9.46
C MET A 140 20.10 12.04 -8.20
N SER A 141 20.63 10.93 -7.69
CA SER A 141 20.16 10.28 -6.48
C SER A 141 21.31 10.01 -5.52
N CYS A 142 21.01 9.66 -4.27
CA CYS A 142 22.00 9.01 -3.42
C CYS A 142 22.14 7.54 -3.83
N ILE A 143 23.28 6.94 -3.51
CA ILE A 143 23.55 5.50 -3.77
C ILE A 143 22.48 4.62 -3.13
N ASN A 144 22.10 4.91 -1.89
CA ASN A 144 21.12 4.11 -1.15
C ASN A 144 19.78 4.06 -1.89
N CYS A 145 19.32 5.19 -2.42
CA CYS A 145 18.07 5.23 -3.20
C CYS A 145 18.23 4.54 -4.56
N ASN A 146 19.35 4.70 -5.25
CA ASN A 146 19.60 4.03 -6.53
C ASN A 146 19.54 2.50 -6.37
N VAL A 147 20.23 1.98 -5.35
CA VAL A 147 20.25 0.54 -5.03
C VAL A 147 18.88 0.05 -4.60
N ALA A 148 18.17 0.79 -3.74
CA ALA A 148 16.86 0.40 -3.24
C ALA A 148 15.76 0.46 -4.31
N ARG A 149 15.85 1.38 -5.29
CA ARG A 149 14.84 1.54 -6.34
C ARG A 149 14.78 0.35 -7.27
N LYS A 150 15.91 -0.28 -7.58
CA LYS A 150 16.01 -1.41 -8.52
C LYS A 150 15.31 -1.07 -9.85
N ASP A 151 14.28 -1.83 -10.21
CA ASP A 151 13.46 -1.70 -11.41
C ASP A 151 12.20 -0.84 -11.22
N MET A 152 11.89 -0.43 -9.98
CA MET A 152 10.68 0.31 -9.62
C MET A 152 10.61 1.67 -10.33
N SER A 153 9.41 2.04 -10.79
CA SER A 153 9.21 3.36 -11.41
C SER A 153 9.50 4.51 -10.42
N LEU A 154 9.98 5.65 -10.93
CA LEU A 154 10.24 6.83 -10.11
C LEU A 154 9.01 7.28 -9.30
N LYS A 155 7.81 7.19 -9.89
CA LYS A 155 6.57 7.60 -9.24
C LYS A 155 6.28 6.72 -8.02
N ALA A 156 6.34 5.40 -8.18
CA ALA A 156 6.12 4.45 -7.10
C ALA A 156 7.19 4.61 -6.01
N PHE A 157 8.47 4.74 -6.39
CA PHE A 157 9.54 4.87 -5.41
C PHE A 157 9.51 6.20 -4.65
N ARG A 158 9.15 7.32 -5.31
CA ARG A 158 8.92 8.60 -4.62
C ARG A 158 7.77 8.54 -3.65
N TYR A 159 6.70 7.82 -3.99
CA TYR A 159 5.59 7.59 -3.08
C TYR A 159 6.06 6.76 -1.87
N GLN A 160 6.79 5.67 -2.10
CA GLN A 160 7.39 4.89 -1.01
C GLN A 160 8.27 5.76 -0.11
N LYS A 161 9.14 6.63 -0.66
CA LYS A 161 9.98 7.52 0.14
C LYS A 161 9.19 8.55 0.93
N LEU A 162 8.06 9.03 0.40
CA LEU A 162 7.14 9.89 1.14
C LEU A 162 6.53 9.14 2.32
N LEU A 163 6.17 7.87 2.13
CA LEU A 163 5.65 7.03 3.22
C LEU A 163 6.72 6.72 4.26
N ASP A 164 7.93 6.34 3.84
CA ASP A 164 9.07 6.09 4.71
C ASP A 164 9.39 7.32 5.58
N PHE A 165 9.31 8.53 5.02
CA PHE A 165 9.58 9.75 5.78
C PHE A 165 8.51 10.07 6.82
N ASN A 166 7.26 9.69 6.55
CA ASN A 166 6.16 9.87 7.48
C ASN A 166 5.89 8.58 8.27
N SER A 167 6.81 7.61 8.31
CA SER A 167 6.55 6.29 8.92
C SER A 167 6.27 6.37 10.41
N ASP A 168 6.78 7.40 11.09
CA ASP A 168 6.51 7.76 12.48
C ASP A 168 5.11 8.37 12.70
N ARG A 169 4.56 9.02 11.66
CA ARG A 169 3.27 9.72 11.66
C ARG A 169 2.13 8.95 11.01
N LEU A 170 2.48 8.01 10.14
CA LEU A 170 1.57 6.98 9.67
C LEU A 170 1.16 6.25 10.94
N VAL A 171 -0.12 6.40 11.29
CA VAL A 171 -0.71 5.89 12.53
C VAL A 171 -0.21 4.46 12.76
N TYR A 172 0.64 4.28 13.78
CA TYR A 172 0.82 2.97 14.39
C TYR A 172 -0.58 2.56 14.82
N SER A 173 -1.11 1.51 14.19
CA SER A 173 -2.53 1.20 14.40
C SER A 173 -2.82 0.88 15.86
N ILE A 174 -1.79 0.50 16.62
CA ILE A 174 -1.74 0.31 18.06
C ILE A 174 -0.29 0.59 18.50
N ASP A 175 -0.14 1.48 19.45
CA ASP A 175 1.08 1.87 20.14
C ASP A 175 1.83 0.61 20.62
N GLU A 176 3.17 0.63 20.71
CA GLU A 176 3.95 -0.56 21.14
C GLU A 176 3.46 -1.12 22.49
N GLU A 177 2.94 -0.23 23.35
CA GLU A 177 2.37 -0.53 24.67
C GLU A 177 1.10 -1.40 24.62
N GLU A 178 0.32 -1.32 23.53
CA GLU A 178 -1.02 -1.91 23.42
C GLU A 178 -1.08 -3.08 22.41
N LYS A 179 0.07 -3.50 21.89
CA LYS A 179 0.23 -4.55 20.87
C LYS A 179 -0.42 -5.88 21.27
N ASP A 180 -0.48 -6.19 22.56
CA ASP A 180 -1.13 -7.41 23.05
C ASP A 180 -2.66 -7.34 22.90
N ILE A 181 -3.27 -6.17 23.06
CA ILE A 181 -4.70 -5.93 22.86
C ILE A 181 -5.06 -6.07 21.38
N TYR A 182 -4.23 -5.55 20.46
CA TYR A 182 -4.41 -5.78 19.02
C TYR A 182 -4.51 -7.26 18.68
N GLN A 183 -3.51 -8.02 19.15
CA GLN A 183 -3.38 -9.43 18.82
C GLN A 183 -4.54 -10.22 19.44
N LYS A 184 -4.91 -9.91 20.69
CA LYS A 184 -6.11 -10.47 21.35
C LYS A 184 -7.39 -10.14 20.57
N MET A 185 -7.60 -8.90 20.11
CA MET A 185 -8.77 -8.58 19.30
C MET A 185 -8.77 -9.36 17.98
N LYS A 186 -7.64 -9.39 17.26
CA LYS A 186 -7.53 -10.07 15.97
C LYS A 186 -7.77 -11.58 16.08
N ASP A 187 -7.19 -12.21 17.08
CA ASP A 187 -7.31 -13.66 17.33
C ASP A 187 -8.74 -14.04 17.74
N ASN A 188 -9.50 -13.11 18.33
CA ASN A 188 -10.88 -13.33 18.76
C ASN A 188 -11.94 -12.81 17.76
N ILE A 189 -11.54 -12.20 16.64
CA ILE A 189 -12.46 -11.90 15.53
C ILE A 189 -12.67 -13.21 14.73
N ALA A 190 -13.61 -14.02 15.19
CA ALA A 190 -14.12 -15.18 14.47
C ALA A 190 -15.53 -14.91 13.93
N GLY A 191 -15.79 -15.28 12.67
CA GLY A 191 -17.10 -15.17 12.04
C GLY A 191 -17.19 -14.01 11.05
N GLY A 192 -17.02 -14.33 9.76
CA GLY A 192 -17.42 -13.44 8.68
C GLY A 192 -18.93 -13.52 8.41
N PRO A 193 -19.49 -12.56 7.65
CA PRO A 193 -20.91 -12.59 7.26
C PRO A 193 -21.30 -13.83 6.42
N SER A 194 -20.33 -14.65 5.98
CA SER A 194 -20.54 -15.94 5.29
C SER A 194 -21.41 -16.94 6.06
N ILE A 195 -21.41 -16.90 7.41
CA ILE A 195 -22.28 -17.72 8.24
C ILE A 195 -23.77 -17.40 8.02
N ILE A 196 -24.10 -16.18 7.56
CA ILE A 196 -25.48 -15.70 7.45
C ILE A 196 -26.04 -15.85 6.05
N PHE A 197 -25.19 -15.75 5.03
CA PHE A 197 -25.59 -16.03 3.65
C PHE A 197 -26.01 -17.48 3.40
N ASN A 198 -25.72 -18.41 4.33
CA ASN A 198 -25.99 -19.84 4.17
C ASN A 198 -27.04 -20.43 5.14
N ARG A 199 -27.75 -19.62 5.95
CA ARG A 199 -28.64 -20.16 6.99
C ARG A 199 -29.98 -20.71 6.50
N PHE A 200 -30.43 -20.32 5.30
CA PHE A 200 -31.67 -20.82 4.76
C PHE A 200 -31.43 -21.96 3.76
N ALA A 201 -31.51 -23.19 4.26
CA ALA A 201 -31.59 -24.39 3.43
C ALA A 201 -33.03 -24.91 3.42
N LYS A 202 -33.56 -25.19 2.24
CA LYS A 202 -34.85 -25.84 2.02
C LYS A 202 -34.67 -27.05 1.14
N ARG A 203 -35.16 -28.20 1.62
CA ARG A 203 -35.07 -29.48 0.92
C ARG A 203 -35.69 -29.35 -0.47
N ASN A 204 -34.98 -29.83 -1.47
CA ASN A 204 -35.33 -29.80 -2.89
C ASN A 204 -35.45 -28.40 -3.54
N GLU A 205 -35.10 -27.32 -2.82
CA GLU A 205 -35.17 -25.95 -3.36
C GLU A 205 -33.83 -25.23 -3.29
N THR A 206 -33.13 -25.28 -2.15
CA THR A 206 -31.83 -24.61 -2.01
C THR A 206 -30.75 -25.35 -2.77
N THR A 207 -30.06 -24.63 -3.65
CA THR A 207 -28.87 -25.11 -4.36
C THR A 207 -27.63 -24.99 -3.47
N ILE A 208 -26.92 -26.09 -3.28
CA ILE A 208 -25.65 -26.15 -2.55
C ILE A 208 -24.47 -26.11 -3.53
N ARG A 209 -23.25 -26.01 -2.99
CA ARG A 209 -22.00 -25.92 -3.77
C ARG A 209 -21.93 -27.02 -4.84
N GLY A 210 -21.64 -26.63 -6.08
CA GLY A 210 -21.61 -27.54 -7.24
C GLY A 210 -22.97 -27.78 -7.91
N GLY A 211 -23.96 -26.89 -7.70
CA GLY A 211 -25.23 -26.92 -8.43
C GLY A 211 -26.22 -28.00 -7.99
N LYS A 212 -25.88 -28.77 -6.94
CA LYS A 212 -26.74 -29.84 -6.42
C LYS A 212 -27.85 -29.25 -5.55
N THR A 213 -29.03 -29.85 -5.56
CA THR A 213 -30.13 -29.46 -4.66
C THR A 213 -29.99 -30.13 -3.29
N CYS A 214 -30.22 -29.39 -2.21
CA CYS A 214 -30.21 -29.92 -0.83
C CYS A 214 -31.26 -31.04 -0.68
N LYS A 215 -30.84 -32.27 -0.35
CA LYS A 215 -31.75 -33.44 -0.21
C LYS A 215 -32.14 -33.76 1.23
N LYS A 216 -31.33 -33.36 2.19
CA LYS A 216 -31.54 -33.58 3.62
C LYS A 216 -30.92 -32.41 4.37
N ILE A 217 -31.66 -31.86 5.33
CA ILE A 217 -31.17 -30.86 6.28
C ILE A 217 -30.98 -31.62 7.58
N ILE A 218 -29.77 -31.57 8.14
CA ILE A 218 -29.50 -32.12 9.47
C ILE A 218 -29.68 -30.95 10.43
N GLY A 219 -30.66 -31.07 11.31
CA GLY A 219 -30.92 -30.18 12.44
C GLY A 219 -30.95 -31.01 13.70
#